data_AF-A0A5J4RAC9-F1
#
_entry.id   AF-A0A5J4RAC9-F1
#
_cell.length_a   1.000
_cell.length_b   1.000
_cell.length_c   1.000
_cell.angle_alpha   90.00
_cell.angle_beta   90.00
_cell.angle_gamma   90.00
#
_symmetry.space_group_name_H-M   'P 1'
#
loop_
_entity.id
_entity.type
_entity.pdbx_description
1 polymer ?
#
loop_
_entity_poly.entity_id
_entity_poly.type
_entity_poly.pdbx_seq_one_letter_code
_entity_poly.pdbx_strand_id
1 'polypeptide(L)'
;RSEFIAVVNYGIIALIQLELGYAELTDITKERALTLYDKYSGQALELMLAKNHDYGEAWRNMRISSYVDIILMKIHRTKQIENLKGDILVSEGIDANYMDMINYSVFALIKLEVED
;
A
#
# COMPACT_ATOMS: atom_id res chain seq x y z
N ARG A 1 6.68 -9.24 -11.56
CA ARG A 1 6.42 -9.90 -10.24
C ARG A 1 7.25 -9.21 -9.16
N SER A 2 8.56 -9.05 -9.37
CA SER A 2 9.49 -8.28 -8.52
C SER A 2 8.98 -6.88 -8.17
N GLU A 3 8.35 -6.20 -9.13
CA GLU A 3 7.86 -4.83 -9.01
C GLU A 3 6.71 -4.74 -8.01
N PHE A 4 5.75 -5.67 -8.06
CA PHE A 4 4.63 -5.71 -7.11
C PHE A 4 5.11 -6.06 -5.69
N ILE A 5 6.07 -6.98 -5.56
CA ILE A 5 6.72 -7.28 -4.27
C ILE A 5 7.38 -6.02 -3.70
N ALA A 6 8.08 -5.27 -4.56
CA ALA A 6 8.70 -4.01 -4.14
C ALA A 6 7.66 -2.99 -3.66
N VAL A 7 6.53 -2.83 -4.37
CA VAL A 7 5.46 -1.90 -3.94
C VAL A 7 4.86 -2.32 -2.60
N VAL A 8 4.65 -3.62 -2.35
CA VAL A 8 4.20 -4.11 -1.02
C VAL A 8 5.20 -3.72 0.06
N ASN A 9 6.49 -4.04 -0.13
CA ASN A 9 7.51 -3.81 0.88
C ASN A 9 7.73 -2.32 1.14
N TYR A 10 7.89 -1.51 0.08
CA TYR A 10 8.09 -0.06 0.22
C TYR A 10 6.84 0.66 0.72
N GLY A 11 5.64 0.18 0.38
CA GLY A 11 4.40 0.71 0.94
C GLY A 11 4.33 0.51 2.46
N ILE A 12 4.69 -0.68 2.95
CA ILE A 12 4.75 -0.94 4.39
C ILE A 12 5.83 -0.09 5.07
N ILE A 13 7.01 0.03 4.48
CA ILE A 13 8.07 0.92 5.00
C ILE A 13 7.59 2.37 5.06
N ALA A 14 6.88 2.85 4.03
CA ALA A 14 6.36 4.21 4.01
C ALA A 14 5.32 4.46 5.11
N LEU A 15 4.45 3.49 5.42
CA LEU A 15 3.53 3.56 6.55
C LEU A 15 4.27 3.64 7.90
N ILE A 16 5.36 2.87 8.04
CA ILE A 16 6.21 2.94 9.24
C ILE A 16 6.84 4.32 9.38
N GLN A 17 7.38 4.87 8.29
CA GLN A 17 7.97 6.22 8.27
C GLN A 17 6.93 7.32 8.50
N LEU A 18 5.68 7.11 8.09
CA LEU A 18 4.59 8.04 8.35
C LEU A 18 4.24 8.08 9.85
N GLU A 19 4.34 6.95 10.56
CA GLU A 19 4.11 6.88 12.01
C GLU A 19 5.30 7.39 12.84
N LEU A 20 6.52 7.01 12.48
CA LEU A 20 7.72 7.30 13.29
C LEU A 20 8.44 8.58 12.86
N GLY A 21 8.15 9.10 11.68
CA GLY A 21 9.02 10.03 10.96
C GLY A 21 10.05 9.29 10.11
N TYR A 22 10.66 10.02 9.17
CA TYR A 22 11.76 9.48 8.38
C TYR A 22 13.10 9.67 9.13
N ALA A 23 14.05 8.77 8.88
CA ALA A 23 15.40 8.84 9.41
C ALA A 23 16.43 8.62 8.30
N GLU A 24 17.54 9.36 8.37
CA GLU A 24 18.68 9.25 7.44
C GLU A 24 19.57 8.03 7.74
N LEU A 25 19.48 7.50 8.96
CA LEU A 25 20.27 6.38 9.46
C LEU A 25 19.34 5.36 10.12
N THR A 26 19.85 4.14 10.33
CA THR A 26 19.12 3.12 11.09
C THR A 26 18.86 3.61 12.51
N ASP A 27 17.58 3.84 12.82
CA ASP A 27 17.09 4.42 14.07
C ASP A 27 16.26 3.44 14.91
N ILE A 28 15.90 2.28 14.33
CA ILE A 28 15.15 1.20 15.00
C ILE A 28 15.89 -0.13 14.94
N THR A 29 15.67 -0.99 15.94
CA THR A 29 16.21 -2.35 15.95
C THR A 29 15.51 -3.22 14.91
N LYS A 30 16.15 -4.33 14.52
CA LYS A 30 15.55 -5.31 13.60
C LYS A 30 14.23 -5.87 14.15
N GLU A 31 14.18 -6.17 15.44
CA GLU A 31 13.00 -6.72 16.11
C GLU A 31 11.83 -5.72 16.07
N ARG A 32 12.15 -4.44 16.27
CA ARG A 32 11.16 -3.36 16.18
C ARG A 32 10.66 -3.20 14.74
N ALA A 33 11.57 -3.25 13.75
CA ALA A 33 11.21 -3.17 12.34
C ALA A 33 10.26 -4.31 11.92
N LEU A 34 10.55 -5.55 12.33
CA LEU A 34 9.69 -6.70 12.06
C LEU A 34 8.32 -6.57 12.73
N THR A 35 8.27 -6.13 13.99
CA THR A 35 7.00 -5.91 14.71
C THR A 35 6.11 -4.87 13.99
N LEU A 36 6.71 -3.79 13.49
CA LEU A 36 6.00 -2.76 12.75
C LEU A 36 5.56 -3.24 11.36
N TYR A 37 6.39 -4.06 10.72
CA TYR A 37 6.04 -4.68 9.44
C TYR A 37 4.82 -5.60 9.60
N ASP A 38 4.79 -6.43 10.64
CA ASP A 38 3.66 -7.31 10.96
C ASP A 38 2.39 -6.50 11.27
N LYS A 39 2.52 -5.40 12.01
CA LYS A 39 1.41 -4.47 12.27
C LYS A 39 0.78 -3.96 10.97
N TYR A 40 1.58 -3.40 10.06
CA TYR A 40 1.04 -2.76 8.85
C TYR A 40 0.61 -3.75 7.78
N SER A 41 1.28 -4.89 7.66
CA SER A 41 0.81 -5.98 6.80
C SER A 41 -0.52 -6.56 7.30
N GLY A 42 -0.70 -6.70 8.63
CA GLY A 42 -1.96 -7.07 9.25
C GLY A 42 -3.09 -6.07 8.94
N GLN A 43 -2.83 -4.78 9.08
CA GLN A 43 -3.81 -3.73 8.74
C GLN A 43 -4.17 -3.73 7.24
N ALA A 44 -3.20 -3.91 6.35
CA ALA A 44 -3.45 -4.02 4.92
C ALA A 44 -4.37 -5.22 4.61
N LEU A 45 -4.11 -6.37 5.25
CA LEU A 45 -4.94 -7.57 5.16
C LEU A 45 -6.37 -7.33 5.68
N GLU A 46 -6.53 -6.70 6.84
CA GLU A 46 -7.83 -6.35 7.40
C GLU A 46 -8.63 -5.45 6.44
N LEU A 47 -7.98 -4.42 5.89
CA LEU A 47 -8.60 -3.55 4.89
C LEU A 47 -8.99 -4.31 3.63
N MET A 48 -8.13 -5.22 3.15
CA MET A 48 -8.41 -6.06 1.98
C MET A 48 -9.63 -6.94 2.22
N LEU A 49 -9.73 -7.56 3.39
CA LEU A 49 -10.87 -8.41 3.77
C LEU A 49 -12.16 -7.60 3.88
N ALA A 50 -12.10 -6.40 4.47
CA ALA A 50 -13.25 -5.49 4.52
C ALA A 50 -13.73 -5.09 3.12
N LYS A 51 -12.81 -4.69 2.23
CA LYS A 51 -13.16 -4.36 0.84
C LYS A 51 -13.72 -5.57 0.08
N ASN A 52 -13.17 -6.77 0.28
CA ASN A 52 -13.70 -7.99 -0.32
C ASN A 52 -15.11 -8.32 0.18
N HIS A 53 -15.42 -8.03 1.45
CA HIS A 53 -16.78 -8.17 1.97
C HIS A 53 -17.74 -7.20 1.28
N ASP A 54 -17.34 -5.94 1.11
CA ASP A 54 -18.21 -4.88 0.58
C ASP A 54 -18.42 -4.96 -0.95
N TYR A 55 -17.39 -5.36 -1.70
CA TYR A 55 -17.39 -5.37 -3.17
C TYR A 55 -17.30 -6.77 -3.78
N GLY A 56 -17.25 -7.82 -2.96
CA GLY A 56 -16.92 -9.17 -3.41
C GLY A 56 -15.49 -9.26 -3.96
N GLU A 57 -15.22 -10.33 -4.71
CA GLU A 57 -13.93 -10.53 -5.39
C GLU A 57 -13.88 -9.86 -6.78
N ALA A 58 -14.53 -8.69 -6.94
CA ALA A 58 -14.62 -7.98 -8.21
C ALA A 58 -13.24 -7.72 -8.86
N TRP A 59 -12.20 -7.55 -8.03
CA TRP A 59 -10.82 -7.39 -8.46
C TRP A 59 -10.34 -8.55 -9.34
N ARG A 60 -10.79 -9.81 -9.12
CA ARG A 60 -10.36 -10.97 -9.94
C ARG A 60 -10.63 -10.80 -11.42
N ASN A 61 -11.69 -10.07 -11.77
CA ASN A 61 -12.11 -9.80 -13.15
C ASN A 61 -11.34 -8.64 -13.80
N MET A 62 -10.50 -7.92 -13.05
CA MET A 62 -9.70 -6.83 -13.57
C MET A 62 -8.45 -7.35 -14.28
N ARG A 63 -7.94 -6.56 -15.22
CA ARG A 63 -6.65 -6.83 -15.89
C ARG A 63 -5.51 -6.39 -14.97
N ILE A 64 -4.35 -7.02 -15.11
CA ILE A 64 -3.14 -6.60 -14.37
C ILE A 64 -2.80 -5.13 -14.66
N SER A 65 -2.97 -4.67 -15.90
CA SER A 65 -2.76 -3.26 -16.24
C SER A 65 -3.66 -2.31 -15.44
N SER A 66 -4.88 -2.72 -15.10
CA SER A 66 -5.78 -1.92 -14.27
C SER A 66 -5.27 -1.76 -12.84
N TYR A 67 -4.60 -2.77 -12.28
CA TYR A 67 -3.92 -2.62 -10.98
C TYR A 67 -2.77 -1.63 -11.06
N VAL A 68 -1.97 -1.69 -12.12
CA VAL A 68 -0.86 -0.76 -12.37
C VAL A 68 -1.38 0.68 -12.47
N ASP A 69 -2.45 0.92 -13.24
CA ASP A 69 -3.05 2.24 -13.40
C ASP A 69 -3.51 2.81 -12.05
N ILE A 70 -4.15 1.99 -11.21
CA ILE A 70 -4.61 2.40 -9.89
C ILE A 70 -3.43 2.70 -8.96
N ILE A 71 -2.38 1.88 -8.97
CA ILE A 71 -1.16 2.13 -8.19
C ILE A 71 -0.52 3.46 -8.61
N LEU A 72 -0.37 3.71 -9.91
CA LEU A 72 0.19 4.96 -10.45
C LEU A 72 -0.67 6.18 -10.07
N MET A 73 -1.99 6.05 -10.11
CA MET A 73 -2.90 7.10 -9.66
C MET A 73 -2.72 7.40 -8.17
N LYS A 74 -2.58 6.38 -7.33
CA LYS A 74 -2.34 6.54 -5.88
C LYS A 74 -0.97 7.16 -5.59
N ILE A 75 0.09 6.79 -6.33
CA ILE A 75 1.40 7.46 -6.26
C ILE A 75 1.28 8.94 -6.61
N HIS A 76 0.60 9.26 -7.73
CA HIS A 76 0.40 10.64 -8.15
C HIS A 76 -0.36 11.44 -7.09
N ARG A 77 -1.41 10.83 -6.52
CA ARG A 77 -2.20 11.46 -5.45
C ARG A 77 -1.36 11.72 -4.21
N THR A 78 -0.60 10.75 -3.72
CA THR A 78 0.28 10.93 -2.55
C THR A 78 1.25 12.09 -2.77
N LYS A 79 1.90 12.17 -3.93
CA LYS A 79 2.80 13.30 -4.27
C LYS A 79 2.10 14.65 -4.25
N GLN A 80 0.86 14.73 -4.74
CA GLN A 80 0.08 15.96 -4.67
C GLN A 80 -0.18 16.38 -3.22
N ILE A 81 -0.50 15.42 -2.34
CA ILE A 81 -0.77 15.70 -0.93
C ILE A 81 0.48 16.23 -0.22
N GLU A 82 1.63 15.60 -0.45
CA GLU A 82 2.92 16.02 0.10
C GLU A 82 3.31 17.42 -0.39
N ASN A 83 3.15 17.71 -1.68
CA ASN A 83 3.48 19.01 -2.26
C ASN A 83 2.61 20.16 -1.72
N LEU A 84 1.37 19.87 -1.36
CA LEU A 84 0.45 20.83 -0.76
C LEU A 84 0.61 20.97 0.76
N LYS A 85 1.65 20.35 1.35
CA LYS A 85 1.90 20.34 2.82
C LYS A 85 0.69 19.90 3.64
N GLY A 86 -0.19 19.06 3.07
CA GLY A 86 -1.41 18.61 3.74
C GLY A 86 -2.57 19.63 3.77
N ASP A 87 -2.46 20.79 3.11
CA ASP A 87 -3.56 21.77 2.99
C ASP A 87 -4.62 21.31 1.99
N ILE A 88 -5.32 20.21 2.31
CA ILE A 88 -6.43 19.70 1.49
C ILE A 88 -7.68 19.60 2.35
N LEU A 89 -8.70 20.33 1.94
CA LEU A 89 -9.94 20.51 2.69
C LEU A 89 -10.75 19.23 2.92
N VAL A 90 -10.58 18.17 2.12
CA VAL A 90 -11.24 16.87 2.29
C VAL A 90 -10.48 15.84 1.43
N SER A 91 -9.50 15.12 1.99
CA SER A 91 -8.81 14.05 1.26
C SER A 91 -8.62 12.82 2.14
N GLU A 92 -8.73 11.63 1.53
CA GLU A 92 -8.09 10.41 2.06
C GLU A 92 -6.64 10.74 2.44
N GLY A 93 -6.21 10.23 3.60
CA GLY A 93 -4.85 10.40 4.09
C GLY A 93 -3.82 9.70 3.21
N ILE A 94 -2.55 10.07 3.39
CA ILE A 94 -1.41 9.44 2.69
C ILE A 94 -1.33 7.94 3.03
N ASP A 95 -1.64 7.59 4.27
CA ASP A 95 -1.75 6.22 4.78
C ASP A 95 -2.74 5.37 3.97
N ALA A 96 -3.95 5.88 3.71
CA ALA A 96 -4.96 5.19 2.91
C ALA A 96 -4.46 4.89 1.48
N ASN A 97 -3.72 5.82 0.88
CA ASN A 97 -3.12 5.60 -0.44
C ASN A 97 -2.06 4.50 -0.41
N TYR A 98 -1.20 4.44 0.61
CA TYR A 98 -0.24 3.34 0.76
C TYR A 98 -0.92 2.00 0.95
N MET A 99 -1.96 1.93 1.77
CA MET A 99 -2.74 0.71 1.97
C MET A 99 -3.36 0.21 0.65
N ASP A 100 -3.92 1.12 -0.16
CA ASP A 100 -4.46 0.76 -1.47
C ASP A 100 -3.35 0.26 -2.42
N MET A 101 -2.19 0.93 -2.48
CA MET A 101 -1.06 0.50 -3.31
C MET A 101 -0.55 -0.90 -2.93
N ILE A 102 -0.50 -1.21 -1.62
CA ILE A 102 -0.16 -2.54 -1.10
C ILE A 102 -1.20 -3.57 -1.58
N ASN A 103 -2.49 -3.31 -1.35
CA ASN A 103 -3.55 -4.27 -1.67
C ASN A 103 -3.68 -4.55 -3.17
N TYR A 104 -3.59 -3.53 -4.03
CA TYR A 104 -3.59 -3.75 -5.49
C TYR A 104 -2.35 -4.51 -5.97
N SER A 105 -1.21 -4.35 -5.30
CA SER A 105 -0.01 -5.15 -5.59
C SER A 105 -0.17 -6.60 -5.14
N VAL A 106 -0.80 -6.85 -3.99
CA VAL A 106 -1.15 -8.20 -3.53
C VAL A 106 -2.14 -8.87 -4.49
N PHE A 107 -3.18 -8.17 -4.94
CA PHE A 107 -4.11 -8.70 -5.95
C PHE A 107 -3.42 -9.05 -7.26
N ALA A 108 -2.47 -8.22 -7.70
CA ALA A 108 -1.66 -8.51 -8.88
C ALA A 108 -0.80 -9.77 -8.69
N LEU A 109 -0.17 -9.94 -7.53
CA LEU A 109 0.62 -11.13 -7.20
C LEU A 109 -0.23 -12.40 -7.15
N ILE A 110 -1.41 -12.35 -6.52
CA ILE A 110 -2.34 -13.49 -6.49
C ILE A 110 -2.77 -13.84 -7.92
N LYS A 111 -3.13 -12.84 -8.74
CA LYS A 111 -3.57 -13.08 -10.11
C LYS A 111 -2.47 -13.70 -10.97
N LEU A 112 -1.24 -13.21 -10.87
CA LEU A 112 -0.08 -13.79 -11.56
C LEU A 112 0.16 -15.25 -11.15
N GLU A 113 0.04 -15.58 -9.86
CA GLU A 113 0.27 -16.95 -9.37
C GLU A 113 -0.85 -17.93 -9.76
N VAL A 114 -2.08 -17.44 -9.98
CA VAL A 114 -3.24 -18.27 -10.35
C VAL A 114 -3.39 -18.41 -11.88
N GLU A 115 -2.88 -17.45 -12.66
CA GLU A 115 -2.90 -17.48 -14.12
C GLU A 115 -1.67 -18.17 -14.74
N ASP A 116 -0.61 -18.38 -13.96
CA ASP A 116 0.54 -19.26 -14.28
C ASP A 116 0.19 -20.76 -14.08
#